data_AF-A0A537I781-F1
#
_entry.id   AF-A0A537I781-F1
#
_cell.length_a   1.000
_cell.length_b   1.000
_cell.length_c   1.000
_cell.angle_alpha   90.00
_cell.angle_beta   90.00
_cell.angle_gamma   90.00
#
_symmetry.space_group_name_H-M   'P 1'
#
loop_
_entity.id
_entity.type
_entity.pdbx_description
1 polymer ?
#
loop_
_entity_poly.entity_id
_entity_poly.type
_entity_poly.pdbx_seq_one_letter_code
_entity_poly.pdbx_strand_id
1 'polypeptide(L)'
;MRLRSTVPCLIIALAVAMATLPTVAAASYTLSISPSTPVSLGTIITFTLSLSGGSKNTAYTILFEVVKPNGNGNATISTPLQTNNIGAGSTQPITYPNPTWTASSGTVGTDVAGVYNVFVNQTSPTNVGTVQSGQFTVSSMLTLVTSQPVAGSIVQRGQTASISVSVSSVSGPDTSATVHVLNPSKLNVSLSQTGFGVYTLYYPVSYSDPLGPWTIIAYASDNQGNSGTGSPVTVMITKNDLIVYSLSTYDSRGSPTTNFSPGDKIFAFFSIRYSSCSPSTPGQCSLTTGQYSVGLRNSSGNLVANLTAAYDGGLNGGGFYTSTGYPVSTFDPGGTWTLIVSANSINDGFGNTGPGLATSLPLQIVTSPLGYWPFVVTGIVAVLGGIITAKRFDTSLEGFQHLEQMIGGPLPRGASMLLLGDAGSGKTILSYQLLHDELESGRLCALLSYDAFPEDVQARMTEFGWDI
;
A
#
# COMPACT_ATOMS: atom_id res chain seq x y z
N MET A 1 -77.86 92.24 -73.12
CA MET A 1 -79.12 91.84 -72.47
C MET A 1 -78.79 91.49 -71.01
N ARG A 2 -79.25 92.33 -70.06
CA ARG A 2 -79.24 92.21 -68.56
C ARG A 2 -77.87 92.10 -67.84
N LEU A 3 -77.41 93.14 -67.10
CA LEU A 3 -77.63 93.44 -65.66
C LEU A 3 -77.14 92.31 -64.73
N ARG A 4 -76.39 92.48 -63.62
CA ARG A 4 -75.95 93.64 -62.79
C ARG A 4 -75.00 93.11 -61.68
N SER A 5 -74.12 93.96 -61.12
CA SER A 5 -73.71 94.03 -59.68
C SER A 5 -72.86 92.86 -59.11
N THR A 6 -71.80 92.98 -58.29
CA THR A 6 -71.28 94.06 -57.41
C THR A 6 -69.83 93.75 -56.97
N VAL A 7 -69.08 94.83 -56.69
CA VAL A 7 -67.71 95.08 -56.18
C VAL A 7 -67.37 94.36 -54.82
N PRO A 8 -66.16 94.49 -54.20
CA PRO A 8 -64.84 93.82 -54.39
C PRO A 8 -64.32 93.09 -53.12
N CYS A 9 -63.16 92.41 -53.17
CA CYS A 9 -62.25 92.35 -52.00
C CYS A 9 -60.82 91.88 -52.35
N LEU A 10 -59.86 92.74 -51.98
CA LEU A 10 -58.47 92.53 -51.55
C LEU A 10 -57.90 91.10 -51.56
N ILE A 11 -56.68 90.90 -52.07
CA ILE A 11 -55.58 90.22 -51.33
C ILE A 11 -54.23 90.52 -52.03
N ILE A 12 -53.31 90.97 -51.18
CA ILE A 12 -51.90 91.26 -51.40
C ILE A 12 -51.15 89.93 -51.56
N ALA A 13 -50.46 89.73 -52.68
CA ALA A 13 -49.52 88.61 -52.84
C ALA A 13 -48.15 89.02 -52.29
N LEU A 14 -47.91 88.74 -51.00
CA LEU A 14 -46.61 88.87 -50.36
C LEU A 14 -45.91 87.51 -50.33
N ALA A 15 -44.68 87.48 -50.85
CA ALA A 15 -43.84 86.31 -50.99
C ALA A 15 -43.59 85.57 -49.66
N VAL A 16 -43.75 84.24 -49.66
CA VAL A 16 -43.24 83.36 -48.61
C VAL A 16 -42.04 82.62 -49.18
N ALA A 17 -40.84 83.17 -48.98
CA ALA A 17 -39.61 82.41 -49.04
C ALA A 17 -39.51 81.61 -47.74
N MET A 18 -39.75 80.30 -47.81
CA MET A 18 -39.44 79.39 -46.70
C MET A 18 -37.93 79.34 -46.53
N ALA A 19 -37.41 80.05 -45.53
CA ALA A 19 -36.08 79.81 -45.02
C ALA A 19 -36.10 78.47 -44.27
N THR A 20 -35.59 77.41 -44.89
CA THR A 20 -35.18 76.22 -44.14
C THR A 20 -33.99 76.62 -43.28
N LEU A 21 -34.23 76.92 -42.00
CA LEU A 21 -33.15 77.03 -41.01
C LEU A 21 -32.34 75.74 -41.07
N PRO A 22 -31.00 75.77 -41.17
CA PRO A 22 -30.22 74.55 -41.06
C PRO A 22 -30.52 73.94 -39.69
N THR A 23 -31.10 72.75 -39.67
CA THR A 23 -31.20 71.94 -38.46
C THR A 23 -29.79 71.60 -38.04
N VAL A 24 -29.25 72.33 -37.07
CA VAL A 24 -27.99 71.98 -36.42
C VAL A 24 -28.21 70.60 -35.83
N ALA A 25 -27.52 69.59 -36.37
CA ALA A 25 -27.59 68.23 -35.85
C ALA A 25 -27.25 68.28 -34.36
N ALA A 26 -28.11 67.68 -33.53
CA ALA A 26 -27.90 67.66 -32.10
C ALA A 26 -26.58 66.96 -31.76
N ALA A 27 -25.87 67.48 -30.75
CA ALA A 27 -24.66 66.89 -30.24
C ALA A 27 -24.87 65.41 -29.92
N SER A 28 -23.98 64.55 -30.44
CA SER A 28 -24.08 63.10 -30.32
C SER A 28 -22.90 62.56 -29.52
N TYR A 29 -23.21 61.75 -28.50
CA TYR A 29 -22.25 61.18 -27.55
C TYR A 29 -22.17 59.67 -27.70
N THR A 30 -20.95 59.15 -27.78
CA THR A 30 -20.69 57.71 -27.83
C THR A 30 -19.78 57.31 -26.68
N LEU A 31 -20.26 56.40 -25.84
CA LEU A 31 -19.49 55.83 -24.73
C LEU A 31 -18.90 54.49 -25.16
N SER A 32 -17.58 54.34 -24.99
CA SER A 32 -16.87 53.08 -25.09
C SER A 32 -16.52 52.60 -23.69
N ILE A 33 -16.83 51.33 -23.40
CA ILE A 33 -16.49 50.63 -22.17
C ILE A 33 -15.67 49.39 -22.55
N SER A 34 -14.47 49.26 -21.98
CA SER A 34 -13.57 48.15 -22.26
C SER A 34 -13.02 47.55 -20.96
N PRO A 35 -13.03 46.22 -20.78
CA PRO A 35 -13.56 45.20 -21.70
C PRO A 35 -15.09 45.26 -21.86
N SER A 36 -15.61 44.82 -23.00
CA SER A 36 -17.05 44.72 -23.28
C SER A 36 -17.66 43.38 -22.82
N THR A 37 -16.83 42.42 -22.43
CA THR A 37 -17.22 41.13 -21.87
C THR A 37 -17.27 41.19 -20.35
N PRO A 38 -17.99 40.27 -19.67
CA PRO A 38 -17.92 40.14 -18.22
C PRO A 38 -16.48 39.98 -17.74
N VAL A 39 -16.15 40.63 -16.61
CA VAL A 39 -14.83 40.60 -15.98
C VAL A 39 -14.90 40.06 -14.56
N SER A 40 -13.78 39.68 -13.98
CA SER A 40 -13.70 39.23 -12.58
C SER A 40 -13.54 40.38 -11.59
N LEU A 41 -13.81 40.10 -10.31
CA LEU A 41 -13.60 41.07 -9.23
C LEU A 41 -12.18 41.63 -9.28
N GLY A 42 -12.06 42.95 -9.05
CA GLY A 42 -10.79 43.66 -9.09
C GLY A 42 -10.23 43.96 -10.48
N THR A 43 -10.94 43.59 -11.56
CA THR A 43 -10.53 43.97 -12.92
C THR A 43 -10.72 45.47 -13.14
N ILE A 44 -9.77 46.09 -13.85
CA ILE A 44 -9.83 47.51 -14.27
C ILE A 44 -10.66 47.62 -15.56
N ILE A 45 -11.64 48.52 -15.54
CA ILE A 45 -12.46 48.93 -16.67
C ILE A 45 -11.96 50.28 -17.19
N THR A 46 -12.00 50.47 -18.50
CA THR A 46 -11.65 51.74 -19.15
C THR A 46 -12.87 52.33 -19.84
N PHE A 47 -13.10 53.63 -19.61
CA PHE A 47 -14.16 54.41 -20.24
C PHE A 47 -13.57 55.48 -21.15
N THR A 48 -14.18 55.66 -22.32
CA THR A 48 -13.88 56.78 -23.23
C THR A 48 -15.18 57.33 -23.77
N LEU A 49 -15.42 58.63 -23.62
CA LEU A 49 -16.56 59.31 -24.23
C LEU A 49 -16.09 60.14 -25.40
N SER A 50 -16.72 59.96 -26.56
CA SER A 50 -16.53 60.82 -27.72
C SER A 50 -17.78 61.64 -28.00
N LEU A 51 -17.57 62.89 -28.41
CA LEU A 51 -18.59 63.87 -28.74
C LEU A 51 -18.41 64.29 -30.20
N SER A 52 -19.51 64.38 -30.94
CA SER A 52 -19.58 64.98 -32.28
C SER A 52 -20.73 65.98 -32.36
N GLY A 53 -20.59 67.04 -33.16
CA GLY A 53 -21.61 68.09 -33.28
C GLY A 53 -21.73 69.02 -32.07
N GLY A 54 -20.70 69.06 -31.22
CA GLY A 54 -20.61 70.03 -30.11
C GLY A 54 -20.22 71.43 -30.56
N SER A 55 -20.22 72.38 -29.62
CA SER A 55 -19.70 73.73 -29.79
C SER A 55 -18.20 73.66 -30.13
N LYS A 56 -17.77 74.37 -31.17
CA LYS A 56 -16.38 74.33 -31.68
C LYS A 56 -15.39 74.92 -30.67
N ASN A 57 -14.19 74.35 -30.58
CA ASN A 57 -13.10 74.82 -29.72
C ASN A 57 -13.52 75.11 -28.28
N THR A 58 -14.48 74.32 -27.78
CA THR A 58 -15.12 74.55 -26.48
C THR A 58 -14.72 73.45 -25.50
N ALA A 59 -14.45 73.88 -24.27
CA ALA A 59 -14.21 73.00 -23.13
C ALA A 59 -15.53 72.47 -22.57
N TYR A 60 -15.61 71.15 -22.41
CA TYR A 60 -16.71 70.45 -21.77
C TYR A 60 -16.24 69.84 -20.45
N THR A 61 -17.11 69.85 -19.45
CA THR A 61 -16.91 69.07 -18.22
C THR A 61 -17.89 67.91 -18.22
N ILE A 62 -17.32 66.70 -18.17
CA ILE A 62 -18.05 65.44 -18.20
C ILE A 62 -17.91 64.76 -16.84
N LEU A 63 -19.04 64.50 -16.19
CA LEU A 63 -19.12 63.74 -14.95
C LEU A 63 -19.49 62.30 -15.29
N PHE A 64 -18.61 61.36 -14.98
CA PHE A 64 -18.95 59.94 -14.98
C PHE A 64 -19.43 59.54 -13.59
N GLU A 65 -20.48 58.75 -13.54
CA GLU A 65 -20.98 58.09 -12.34
C GLU A 65 -21.05 56.58 -12.60
N VAL A 66 -20.44 55.79 -11.72
CA VAL A 66 -20.56 54.33 -11.71
C VAL A 66 -21.41 53.94 -10.50
N VAL A 67 -22.54 53.30 -10.76
CA VAL A 67 -23.48 52.79 -9.76
C VAL A 67 -23.32 51.28 -9.66
N LYS A 68 -23.02 50.81 -8.45
CA LYS A 68 -22.84 49.39 -8.15
C LYS A 68 -24.19 48.65 -8.16
N PRO A 69 -24.19 47.33 -8.44
CA PRO A 69 -25.39 46.51 -8.33
C PRO A 69 -25.99 46.58 -6.91
N ASN A 70 -27.30 46.37 -6.83
CA ASN A 70 -28.04 46.18 -5.57
C ASN A 70 -27.91 47.28 -4.51
N GLY A 71 -27.53 48.49 -4.90
CA GLY A 71 -27.40 49.62 -3.97
C GLY A 71 -26.11 49.58 -3.13
N ASN A 72 -25.10 48.81 -3.54
CA ASN A 72 -23.81 48.69 -2.83
C ASN A 72 -22.93 49.95 -2.90
N GLY A 73 -23.40 51.01 -3.57
CA GLY A 73 -22.76 52.31 -3.60
C GLY A 73 -22.61 52.89 -5.00
N ASN A 74 -21.99 54.05 -5.06
CA ASN A 74 -21.67 54.74 -6.31
C ASN A 74 -20.40 55.59 -6.17
N ALA A 75 -19.72 55.82 -7.29
CA ALA A 75 -18.53 56.64 -7.35
C ALA A 75 -18.58 57.54 -8.58
N THR A 76 -17.98 58.73 -8.48
CA THR A 76 -17.98 59.72 -9.55
C THR A 76 -16.59 60.25 -9.86
N ILE A 77 -16.39 60.72 -11.09
CA ILE A 77 -15.19 61.45 -11.52
C ILE A 77 -15.58 62.52 -12.55
N SER A 78 -15.02 63.72 -12.41
CA SER A 78 -15.17 64.80 -13.41
C SER A 78 -13.94 64.85 -14.30
N THR A 79 -14.15 64.89 -15.61
CA THR A 79 -13.07 64.92 -16.61
C THR A 79 -13.33 65.98 -17.67
N PRO A 80 -12.28 66.67 -18.15
CA PRO A 80 -12.41 67.61 -19.25
C PRO A 80 -12.48 66.89 -20.60
N LEU A 81 -13.30 67.40 -21.51
CA LEU A 81 -13.32 67.05 -22.93
C LEU A 81 -13.15 68.33 -23.74
N GLN A 82 -12.16 68.38 -24.64
CA GLN A 82 -11.94 69.52 -25.53
C GLN A 82 -12.42 69.15 -26.94
N THR A 83 -13.24 70.01 -27.52
CA THR A 83 -13.68 69.87 -28.92
C THR A 83 -12.75 70.65 -29.85
N ASN A 84 -12.58 70.16 -31.07
CA ASN A 84 -11.81 70.80 -32.12
C ASN A 84 -12.66 71.84 -32.91
N ASN A 85 -12.10 72.35 -34.00
CA ASN A 85 -12.75 73.35 -34.86
C ASN A 85 -13.98 72.84 -35.64
N ILE A 86 -14.27 71.54 -35.61
CA ILE A 86 -15.49 70.94 -36.15
C ILE A 86 -16.47 70.47 -35.07
N GLY A 87 -16.19 70.77 -33.79
CA GLY A 87 -17.08 70.41 -32.69
C GLY A 87 -17.00 68.94 -32.28
N ALA A 88 -15.92 68.25 -32.63
CA ALA A 88 -15.66 66.86 -32.25
C ALA A 88 -14.55 66.80 -31.19
N GLY A 89 -14.69 65.90 -30.21
CA GLY A 89 -13.72 65.73 -29.14
C GLY A 89 -13.88 64.40 -28.43
N SER A 90 -12.91 64.03 -27.60
CA SER A 90 -12.97 62.82 -26.79
C SER A 90 -12.31 63.06 -25.44
N THR A 91 -12.79 62.37 -24.41
CA THR A 91 -12.05 62.26 -23.15
C THR A 91 -10.77 61.45 -23.38
N GLN A 92 -9.76 61.66 -22.53
CA GLN A 92 -8.71 60.67 -22.36
C GLN A 92 -9.32 59.39 -21.75
N PRO A 93 -8.72 58.20 -21.99
CA PRO A 93 -9.19 56.98 -21.36
C PRO A 93 -9.15 57.08 -19.84
N ILE A 94 -10.28 56.77 -19.18
CA ILE A 94 -10.44 56.83 -17.73
C ILE A 94 -10.54 55.41 -17.20
N THR A 95 -9.73 55.05 -16.21
CA THR A 95 -9.79 53.72 -15.60
C THR A 95 -10.66 53.71 -14.35
N TYR A 96 -11.36 52.61 -14.10
CA TYR A 96 -12.16 52.35 -12.90
C TYR A 96 -11.95 50.89 -12.45
N PRO A 97 -11.66 50.62 -11.18
CA PRO A 97 -11.42 51.59 -10.11
C PRO A 97 -10.04 52.25 -10.22
N ASN A 98 -9.91 53.50 -9.77
CA ASN A 98 -8.60 54.11 -9.48
C ASN A 98 -8.77 55.20 -8.38
N PRO A 99 -7.68 55.69 -7.75
CA PRO A 99 -7.75 56.65 -6.64
C PRO A 99 -8.33 58.03 -6.97
N THR A 100 -8.50 58.39 -8.24
CA THR A 100 -9.03 59.70 -8.66
C THR A 100 -10.57 59.76 -8.65
N TRP A 101 -11.23 58.62 -8.50
CA TRP A 101 -12.68 58.56 -8.30
C TRP A 101 -13.06 58.88 -6.87
N THR A 102 -14.17 59.58 -6.69
CA THR A 102 -14.74 59.90 -5.38
C THR A 102 -15.92 58.99 -5.10
N ALA A 103 -15.84 58.14 -4.07
CA ALA A 103 -16.99 57.36 -3.61
C ALA A 103 -18.03 58.31 -3.00
N SER A 104 -19.22 58.34 -3.59
CA SER A 104 -20.37 59.06 -3.03
C SER A 104 -21.08 58.19 -1.98
N SER A 105 -21.00 56.86 -2.12
CA SER A 105 -21.36 55.87 -1.11
C SER A 105 -20.64 54.55 -1.38
N GLY A 106 -20.36 53.75 -0.35
CA GLY A 106 -19.62 52.48 -0.50
C GLY A 106 -18.14 52.68 -0.86
N THR A 107 -17.59 51.79 -1.68
CA THR A 107 -16.19 51.81 -2.13
C THR A 107 -16.10 52.15 -3.62
N VAL A 108 -14.90 52.49 -4.10
CA VAL A 108 -14.64 52.72 -5.55
C VAL A 108 -14.43 51.40 -6.31
N GLY A 109 -14.24 50.26 -5.64
CA GLY A 109 -13.80 49.00 -6.26
C GLY A 109 -14.83 48.27 -7.13
N THR A 110 -14.33 47.36 -7.99
CA THR A 110 -15.10 46.26 -8.61
C THR A 110 -15.13 45.05 -7.67
N ASP A 111 -15.58 45.27 -6.44
CA ASP A 111 -15.52 44.36 -5.29
C ASP A 111 -16.85 43.64 -5.01
N VAL A 112 -17.85 43.82 -5.88
CA VAL A 112 -19.16 43.16 -5.78
C VAL A 112 -19.52 42.58 -7.14
N ALA A 113 -20.04 41.35 -7.17
CA ALA A 113 -20.51 40.75 -8.42
C ALA A 113 -21.86 41.35 -8.85
N GLY A 114 -22.06 41.50 -10.16
CA GLY A 114 -23.30 41.97 -10.76
C GLY A 114 -23.09 42.98 -11.88
N VAL A 115 -24.18 43.63 -12.27
CA VAL A 115 -24.19 44.63 -13.35
C VAL A 115 -23.97 46.01 -12.77
N TYR A 116 -22.90 46.67 -13.21
CA TYR A 116 -22.58 48.05 -12.88
C TYR A 116 -23.16 48.97 -13.96
N ASN A 117 -23.85 50.01 -13.53
CA ASN A 117 -24.40 51.03 -14.43
C ASN A 117 -23.45 52.21 -14.50
N VAL A 118 -23.20 52.72 -15.70
CA VAL A 118 -22.37 53.89 -15.95
C VAL A 118 -23.26 54.97 -16.53
N PHE A 119 -23.34 56.12 -15.85
CA PHE A 119 -24.03 57.30 -16.33
C PHE A 119 -23.01 58.38 -16.64
N VAL A 120 -23.20 59.06 -17.77
CA VAL A 120 -22.31 60.11 -18.23
C VAL A 120 -23.11 61.38 -18.34
N ASN A 121 -22.78 62.37 -17.52
CA ASN A 121 -23.48 63.64 -17.42
C ASN A 121 -22.62 64.78 -17.96
N GLN A 122 -23.19 65.65 -18.79
CA GLN A 122 -22.54 66.92 -19.12
C GLN A 122 -22.92 67.99 -18.08
N THR A 123 -21.93 68.57 -17.42
CA THR A 123 -22.13 69.63 -16.42
C THR A 123 -21.75 71.02 -16.91
N SER A 124 -20.94 71.11 -17.97
CA SER A 124 -20.49 72.36 -18.60
C SER A 124 -20.22 72.11 -20.10
N PRO A 125 -20.46 73.06 -21.02
CA PRO A 125 -20.82 74.48 -20.82
C PRO A 125 -22.28 74.72 -20.42
N THR A 126 -23.17 73.78 -20.73
CA THR A 126 -24.54 73.73 -20.22
C THR A 126 -24.73 72.44 -19.44
N ASN A 127 -25.52 72.50 -18.36
CA ASN A 127 -25.89 71.30 -17.64
C ASN A 127 -27.04 70.60 -18.39
N VAL A 128 -26.74 69.46 -19.00
CA VAL A 128 -27.70 68.67 -19.81
C VAL A 128 -28.15 67.43 -19.04
N GLY A 129 -27.54 67.10 -17.90
CA GLY A 129 -27.74 65.83 -17.23
C GLY A 129 -27.14 64.66 -18.04
N THR A 130 -27.77 63.49 -17.97
CA THR A 130 -27.27 62.26 -18.62
C THR A 130 -27.34 62.33 -20.13
N VAL A 131 -26.17 62.35 -20.76
CA VAL A 131 -26.01 62.37 -22.23
C VAL A 131 -25.75 60.98 -22.81
N GLN A 132 -25.26 60.04 -21.99
CA GLN A 132 -25.05 58.66 -22.38
C GLN A 132 -25.06 57.75 -21.16
N SER A 133 -25.38 56.47 -21.35
CA SER A 133 -25.26 55.44 -20.33
C SER A 133 -24.70 54.15 -20.92
N GLY A 134 -24.16 53.30 -20.05
CA GLY A 134 -23.66 51.98 -20.42
C GLY A 134 -23.60 51.07 -19.20
N GLN A 135 -23.21 49.82 -19.43
CA GLN A 135 -23.11 48.83 -18.36
C GLN A 135 -21.89 47.94 -18.57
N PHE A 136 -21.35 47.41 -17.48
CA PHE A 136 -20.40 46.29 -17.50
C PHE A 136 -20.76 45.29 -16.39
N THR A 137 -20.33 44.04 -16.56
CA THR A 137 -20.67 42.96 -15.63
C THR A 137 -19.42 42.46 -14.92
N VAL A 138 -19.51 42.29 -13.60
CA VAL A 138 -18.46 41.72 -12.76
C VAL A 138 -18.92 40.37 -12.20
N SER A 139 -18.08 39.35 -12.31
CA SER A 139 -18.30 38.00 -11.77
C SER A 139 -17.35 37.73 -10.62
N SER A 140 -17.82 37.02 -9.60
CA SER A 140 -17.01 36.49 -8.49
C SER A 140 -16.66 35.00 -8.65
N MET A 141 -16.97 34.40 -9.80
CA MET A 141 -16.83 32.96 -9.99
C MET A 141 -15.46 32.58 -10.57
N LEU A 142 -14.80 31.62 -9.92
CA LEU A 142 -13.67 30.88 -10.47
C LEU A 142 -14.17 29.55 -11.07
N THR A 143 -13.67 29.24 -12.26
CA THR A 143 -13.87 27.95 -12.94
C THR A 143 -12.66 27.06 -12.66
N LEU A 144 -12.91 25.88 -12.11
CA LEU A 144 -11.90 24.89 -11.78
C LEU A 144 -12.09 23.64 -12.64
N VAL A 145 -11.03 23.20 -13.30
CA VAL A 145 -11.01 21.95 -14.07
C VAL A 145 -9.87 21.07 -13.57
N THR A 146 -10.24 19.92 -13.00
CA THR A 146 -9.29 18.89 -12.57
C THR A 146 -8.87 18.08 -13.78
N SER A 147 -7.60 18.19 -14.20
CA SER A 147 -7.04 17.45 -15.34
C SER A 147 -6.41 16.13 -14.93
N GLN A 148 -5.95 16.03 -13.69
CA GLN A 148 -5.49 14.80 -13.06
C GLN A 148 -5.99 14.74 -11.60
N PRO A 149 -6.31 13.55 -11.08
CA PRO A 149 -6.28 12.25 -11.75
C PRO A 149 -7.44 12.08 -12.75
N VAL A 150 -7.38 11.02 -13.57
CA VAL A 150 -8.51 10.64 -14.45
C VAL A 150 -9.57 9.92 -13.61
N ALA A 151 -10.85 10.26 -13.82
CA ALA A 151 -11.95 9.61 -13.10
C ALA A 151 -11.93 8.08 -13.29
N GLY A 152 -12.08 7.34 -12.19
CA GLY A 152 -12.02 5.89 -12.17
C GLY A 152 -10.60 5.31 -12.12
N SER A 153 -9.54 6.13 -12.12
CA SER A 153 -8.17 5.62 -11.94
C SER A 153 -8.01 4.92 -10.59
N ILE A 154 -7.17 3.90 -10.56
CA ILE A 154 -6.81 3.16 -9.35
C ILE A 154 -5.44 3.67 -8.89
N VAL A 155 -5.32 4.02 -7.61
CA VAL A 155 -4.05 4.36 -6.97
C VAL A 155 -3.83 3.42 -5.81
N GLN A 156 -2.69 2.74 -5.79
CA GLN A 156 -2.33 1.87 -4.70
C GLN A 156 -1.67 2.67 -3.57
N ARG A 157 -1.93 2.33 -2.31
CA ARG A 157 -1.16 2.90 -1.18
C ARG A 157 0.34 2.73 -1.40
N GLY A 158 1.14 3.71 -0.99
CA GLY A 158 2.58 3.77 -1.27
C GLY A 158 2.94 4.37 -2.63
N GLN A 159 1.96 4.62 -3.49
CA GLN A 159 2.13 5.43 -4.71
C GLN A 159 1.77 6.89 -4.46
N THR A 160 2.14 7.74 -5.41
CA THR A 160 1.81 9.17 -5.39
C THR A 160 0.68 9.45 -6.38
N ALA A 161 -0.42 10.00 -5.88
CA ALA A 161 -1.50 10.53 -6.71
C ALA A 161 -1.14 11.96 -7.14
N SER A 162 -1.06 12.21 -8.45
CA SER A 162 -0.94 13.58 -8.97
C SER A 162 -2.32 14.20 -9.13
N ILE A 163 -2.52 15.35 -8.50
CA ILE A 163 -3.74 16.14 -8.59
C ILE A 163 -3.35 17.46 -9.25
N SER A 164 -3.89 17.72 -10.44
CA SER A 164 -3.62 18.96 -11.17
C SER A 164 -4.94 19.62 -11.54
N VAL A 165 -5.05 20.90 -11.19
CA VAL A 165 -6.27 21.69 -11.31
C VAL A 165 -5.92 22.99 -12.02
N SER A 166 -6.60 23.27 -13.13
CA SER A 166 -6.56 24.59 -13.75
C SER A 166 -7.64 25.48 -13.14
N VAL A 167 -7.26 26.65 -12.68
CA VAL A 167 -8.11 27.68 -12.08
C VAL A 167 -8.11 28.90 -12.99
N SER A 168 -9.29 29.33 -13.38
CA SER A 168 -9.47 30.49 -14.24
C SER A 168 -10.68 31.29 -13.80
N SER A 169 -10.61 32.58 -14.01
CA SER A 169 -11.71 33.52 -13.87
C SER A 169 -12.21 33.90 -15.27
N VAL A 170 -13.27 34.70 -15.38
CA VAL A 170 -13.72 35.19 -16.70
C VAL A 170 -12.69 36.13 -17.36
N SER A 171 -11.76 36.67 -16.58
CA SER A 171 -10.65 37.51 -17.06
C SER A 171 -9.40 36.71 -17.49
N GLY A 172 -9.39 35.38 -17.32
CA GLY A 172 -8.26 34.50 -17.68
C GLY A 172 -7.76 33.61 -16.54
N PRO A 173 -6.57 32.98 -16.67
CA PRO A 173 -6.00 32.13 -15.63
C PRO A 173 -5.76 32.90 -14.32
N ASP A 174 -6.14 32.32 -13.18
CA ASP A 174 -5.95 32.95 -11.87
C ASP A 174 -4.65 32.46 -11.22
N THR A 175 -3.70 33.37 -10.97
CA THR A 175 -2.39 33.05 -10.37
C THR A 175 -2.29 33.47 -8.90
N SER A 176 -3.39 33.87 -8.28
CA SER A 176 -3.43 34.38 -6.90
C SER A 176 -4.34 33.56 -5.99
N ALA A 177 -5.08 32.61 -6.56
CA ALA A 177 -5.95 31.72 -5.83
C ALA A 177 -5.19 30.82 -4.85
N THR A 178 -5.77 30.64 -3.67
CA THR A 178 -5.44 29.55 -2.75
C THR A 178 -6.32 28.35 -3.12
N VAL A 179 -5.71 27.23 -3.44
CA VAL A 179 -6.41 26.01 -3.89
C VAL A 179 -6.17 24.88 -2.91
N HIS A 180 -7.23 24.17 -2.54
CA HIS A 180 -7.13 22.99 -1.69
C HIS A 180 -8.11 21.89 -2.12
N VAL A 181 -7.80 20.68 -1.70
CA VAL A 181 -8.64 19.48 -1.83
C VAL A 181 -8.74 18.78 -0.48
N LEU A 182 -9.67 17.83 -0.36
CA LEU A 182 -9.73 16.92 0.76
C LEU A 182 -8.91 15.66 0.47
N ASN A 183 -8.01 15.29 1.38
CA ASN A 183 -7.33 14.00 1.31
C ASN A 183 -8.32 12.84 1.63
N PRO A 184 -7.88 11.57 1.50
CA PRO A 184 -8.74 10.42 1.78
C PRO A 184 -9.33 10.40 3.20
N SER A 185 -8.63 11.01 4.16
CA SER A 185 -9.04 11.17 5.56
C SER A 185 -9.88 12.44 5.82
N LYS A 186 -10.31 13.13 4.76
CA LYS A 186 -11.12 14.37 4.78
C LYS A 186 -10.46 15.59 5.42
N LEU A 187 -9.14 15.67 5.38
CA LEU A 187 -8.39 16.85 5.79
C LEU A 187 -8.02 17.71 4.59
N ASN A 188 -8.01 19.03 4.78
CA ASN A 188 -7.61 19.98 3.75
C ASN A 188 -6.11 19.83 3.43
N VAL A 189 -5.80 19.73 2.15
CA VAL A 189 -4.43 19.76 1.62
C VAL A 189 -4.35 20.77 0.49
N SER A 190 -3.43 21.72 0.62
CA SER A 190 -3.24 22.79 -0.36
C SER A 190 -2.46 22.32 -1.58
N LEU A 191 -2.80 22.87 -2.74
CA LEU A 191 -2.08 22.69 -3.99
C LEU A 191 -1.15 23.88 -4.20
N SER A 192 0.03 23.62 -4.77
CA SER A 192 1.00 24.66 -5.11
C SER A 192 0.84 25.07 -6.56
N GLN A 193 0.97 26.36 -6.86
CA GLN A 193 0.96 26.83 -8.24
C GLN A 193 2.20 26.34 -8.98
N THR A 194 2.01 25.63 -10.10
CA THR A 194 3.09 25.10 -10.94
C THR A 194 3.12 25.71 -12.34
N GLY A 195 2.06 26.44 -12.73
CA GLY A 195 1.97 27.17 -13.99
C GLY A 195 0.93 28.29 -13.93
N PHE A 196 0.75 29.03 -15.01
CA PHE A 196 -0.26 30.09 -15.09
C PHE A 196 -1.66 29.52 -14.92
N GLY A 197 -2.28 29.80 -13.76
CA GLY A 197 -3.57 29.23 -13.37
C GLY A 197 -3.56 27.72 -13.20
N VAL A 198 -2.40 27.07 -13.05
CA VAL A 198 -2.32 25.62 -12.83
C VAL A 198 -1.72 25.33 -11.47
N TYR A 199 -2.46 24.58 -10.67
CA TYR A 199 -2.11 24.20 -9.31
C TYR A 199 -1.99 22.68 -9.24
N THR A 200 -0.89 22.19 -8.68
CA THR A 200 -0.59 20.76 -8.62
C THR A 200 -0.19 20.34 -7.22
N LEU A 201 -0.66 19.15 -6.82
CA LEU A 201 -0.26 18.43 -5.62
C LEU A 201 0.17 17.02 -6.00
N TYR A 202 1.31 16.59 -5.47
CA TYR A 202 1.75 15.20 -5.52
C TYR A 202 1.45 14.58 -4.16
N TYR A 203 0.28 13.98 -4.01
CA TYR A 203 -0.17 13.42 -2.74
C TYR A 203 0.39 12.00 -2.56
N PRO A 204 1.33 11.78 -1.61
CA PRO A 204 1.79 10.44 -1.30
C PRO A 204 0.67 9.70 -0.56
N VAL A 205 0.08 8.68 -1.19
CA VAL A 205 -0.99 7.89 -0.57
C VAL A 205 -0.38 7.03 0.52
N SER A 206 -0.73 7.33 1.77
CA SER A 206 -0.17 6.67 2.94
C SER A 206 -0.58 5.19 2.99
N TYR A 207 0.27 4.34 3.58
CA TYR A 207 -0.09 2.95 3.89
C TYR A 207 -1.31 2.83 4.83
N SER A 208 -1.66 3.89 5.55
CA SER A 208 -2.82 3.97 6.44
C SER A 208 -4.05 4.69 5.85
N ASP A 209 -3.95 5.31 4.67
CA ASP A 209 -5.08 6.07 4.10
C ASP A 209 -6.27 5.15 3.81
N PRO A 210 -7.54 5.52 4.11
CA PRO A 210 -8.70 4.64 3.91
C PRO A 210 -8.78 4.00 2.52
N LEU A 211 -9.12 2.71 2.47
CA LEU A 211 -9.35 2.00 1.22
C LEU A 211 -10.72 2.36 0.61
N GLY A 212 -10.83 2.23 -0.71
CA GLY A 212 -12.07 2.45 -1.44
C GLY A 212 -12.11 3.78 -2.19
N PRO A 213 -13.31 4.30 -2.50
CA PRO A 213 -13.45 5.49 -3.33
C PRO A 213 -13.00 6.74 -2.59
N TRP A 214 -12.07 7.49 -3.21
CA TRP A 214 -11.69 8.83 -2.81
C TRP A 214 -12.20 9.83 -3.84
N THR A 215 -13.16 10.66 -3.43
CA THR A 215 -13.72 11.72 -4.27
C THR A 215 -12.97 13.03 -4.02
N ILE A 216 -12.28 13.49 -5.05
CA ILE A 216 -11.49 14.73 -5.06
C ILE A 216 -12.38 15.85 -5.59
N ILE A 217 -12.56 16.88 -4.78
CA ILE A 217 -13.21 18.13 -5.15
C ILE A 217 -12.21 19.24 -4.85
N ALA A 218 -11.92 20.08 -5.84
CA ALA A 218 -11.04 21.22 -5.68
C ALA A 218 -11.85 22.47 -5.30
N TYR A 219 -11.31 23.24 -4.37
CA TYR A 219 -11.87 24.50 -3.90
C TYR A 219 -10.83 25.58 -4.08
N ALA A 220 -11.23 26.72 -4.63
CA ALA A 220 -10.34 27.86 -4.81
C ALA A 220 -10.99 29.16 -4.34
N SER A 221 -10.17 30.02 -3.76
CA SER A 221 -10.52 31.40 -3.43
C SER A 221 -9.31 32.30 -3.60
N ASP A 222 -9.48 33.49 -4.17
CA ASP A 222 -8.42 34.50 -4.30
C ASP A 222 -8.58 35.64 -3.27
N ASN A 223 -7.64 36.58 -3.30
CA ASN A 223 -7.65 37.75 -2.40
C ASN A 223 -8.64 38.84 -2.84
N GLN A 224 -9.21 38.73 -4.04
CA GLN A 224 -10.18 39.68 -4.60
C GLN A 224 -11.62 39.29 -4.26
N GLY A 225 -11.82 38.14 -3.61
CA GLY A 225 -13.13 37.59 -3.25
C GLY A 225 -13.74 36.69 -4.33
N ASN A 226 -12.99 36.37 -5.39
CA ASN A 226 -13.41 35.37 -6.36
C ASN A 226 -13.27 33.97 -5.73
N SER A 227 -14.25 33.11 -5.96
CA SER A 227 -14.23 31.73 -5.45
C SER A 227 -14.91 30.76 -6.40
N GLY A 228 -14.57 29.48 -6.26
CA GLY A 228 -15.10 28.44 -7.11
C GLY A 228 -14.92 27.05 -6.54
N THR A 229 -15.74 26.12 -7.02
CA THR A 229 -15.67 24.70 -6.67
C THR A 229 -15.64 23.89 -7.96
N GLY A 230 -14.70 22.95 -8.04
CA GLY A 230 -14.55 22.05 -9.17
C GLY A 230 -15.58 20.92 -9.17
N SER A 231 -15.69 20.25 -10.32
CA SER A 231 -16.47 19.01 -10.41
C SER A 231 -15.76 17.86 -9.68
N PRO A 232 -16.50 16.91 -9.06
CA PRO A 232 -15.91 15.78 -8.36
C PRO A 232 -15.22 14.82 -9.32
N VAL A 233 -14.03 14.36 -8.93
CA VAL A 233 -13.30 13.28 -9.60
C VAL A 233 -13.08 12.16 -8.59
N THR A 234 -13.64 10.98 -8.85
CA THR A 234 -13.47 9.82 -7.96
C THR A 234 -12.36 8.91 -8.47
N VAL A 235 -11.45 8.55 -7.57
CA VAL A 235 -10.42 7.52 -7.77
C VAL A 235 -10.59 6.40 -6.76
N MET A 236 -10.03 5.23 -7.03
CA MET A 236 -10.10 4.08 -6.12
C MET A 236 -8.75 3.89 -5.43
N ILE A 237 -8.74 3.95 -4.10
CA ILE A 237 -7.57 3.60 -3.28
C ILE A 237 -7.60 2.11 -2.99
N THR A 238 -6.55 1.41 -3.40
CA THR A 238 -6.39 -0.03 -3.15
C THR A 238 -5.26 -0.30 -2.17
N LYS A 239 -5.34 -1.45 -1.51
CA LYS A 239 -4.31 -1.92 -0.58
C LYS A 239 -2.97 -2.09 -1.29
N ASN A 240 -1.88 -1.91 -0.57
CA ASN A 240 -0.58 -2.38 -1.02
C ASN A 240 -0.41 -3.86 -0.64
N ASP A 241 0.13 -4.67 -1.55
CA ASP A 241 0.44 -6.06 -1.21
C ASP A 241 1.76 -6.15 -0.46
N LEU A 242 1.79 -6.96 0.60
CA LEU A 242 3.00 -7.25 1.35
C LEU A 242 3.68 -8.47 0.73
N ILE A 243 4.98 -8.39 0.45
CA ILE A 243 5.76 -9.49 -0.13
C ILE A 243 6.87 -9.91 0.82
N VAL A 244 7.20 -11.20 0.82
CA VAL A 244 8.40 -11.72 1.47
C VAL A 244 9.57 -11.50 0.50
N TYR A 245 10.42 -10.52 0.82
CA TYR A 245 11.53 -10.11 -0.05
C TYR A 245 12.75 -11.01 0.09
N SER A 246 13.01 -11.51 1.30
CA SER A 246 14.03 -12.52 1.57
C SER A 246 13.52 -13.51 2.62
N LEU A 247 13.94 -14.76 2.50
CA LEU A 247 13.66 -15.84 3.46
C LEU A 247 14.92 -16.69 3.59
N SER A 248 15.43 -16.84 4.82
CA SER A 248 16.63 -17.60 5.13
C SER A 248 16.52 -18.28 6.49
N THR A 249 17.37 -19.27 6.71
CA THR A 249 17.49 -19.98 7.99
C THR A 249 18.91 -19.88 8.54
N TYR A 250 19.01 -19.90 9.86
CA TYR A 250 20.26 -19.75 10.61
C TYR A 250 20.37 -20.83 11.69
N ASP A 251 21.62 -21.19 12.02
CA ASP A 251 21.93 -22.03 13.17
C ASP A 251 22.00 -21.23 14.49
N SER A 252 22.29 -21.91 15.59
CA SER A 252 22.46 -21.30 16.92
C SER A 252 23.64 -20.33 17.04
N ARG A 253 24.55 -20.32 16.07
CA ARG A 253 25.70 -19.41 15.99
C ARG A 253 25.42 -18.20 15.10
N GLY A 254 24.20 -18.10 14.53
CA GLY A 254 23.82 -17.04 13.61
C GLY A 254 24.44 -17.18 12.22
N SER A 255 24.90 -18.38 11.84
CA SER A 255 25.41 -18.65 10.48
C SER A 255 24.28 -19.14 9.56
N PRO A 256 24.15 -18.59 8.34
CA PRO A 256 23.10 -18.99 7.43
C PRO A 256 23.33 -20.43 6.95
N THR A 257 22.35 -21.30 7.13
CA THR A 257 22.41 -22.71 6.72
C THR A 257 21.01 -23.23 6.41
N THR A 258 20.92 -24.17 5.47
CA THR A 258 19.71 -24.95 5.18
C THR A 258 19.89 -26.42 5.56
N ASN A 259 20.97 -26.79 6.23
CA ASN A 259 21.24 -28.16 6.67
C ASN A 259 21.30 -28.20 8.20
N PHE A 260 20.51 -29.08 8.80
CA PHE A 260 20.39 -29.23 10.25
C PHE A 260 20.41 -30.71 10.63
N SER A 261 20.94 -31.01 11.82
CA SER A 261 21.00 -32.33 12.42
C SER A 261 20.27 -32.33 13.78
N PRO A 262 19.91 -33.50 14.33
CA PRO A 262 19.42 -33.58 15.70
C PRO A 262 20.37 -32.89 16.69
N GLY A 263 19.83 -32.02 17.53
CA GLY A 263 20.57 -31.15 18.44
C GLY A 263 20.75 -29.71 17.94
N ASP A 264 20.59 -29.45 16.64
CA ASP A 264 20.59 -28.10 16.09
C ASP A 264 19.28 -27.36 16.41
N LYS A 265 19.34 -26.03 16.28
CA LYS A 265 18.15 -25.18 16.33
C LYS A 265 18.00 -24.44 15.01
N ILE A 266 16.80 -24.50 14.45
CA ILE A 266 16.43 -23.79 13.22
C ILE A 266 15.88 -22.43 13.61
N PHE A 267 16.58 -21.38 13.23
CA PHE A 267 16.09 -20.01 13.31
C PHE A 267 15.69 -19.56 11.91
N ALA A 268 14.55 -18.91 11.78
CA ALA A 268 14.10 -18.33 10.54
C ALA A 268 14.28 -16.81 10.56
N PHE A 269 14.66 -16.27 9.42
CA PHE A 269 14.73 -14.85 9.16
C PHE A 269 14.00 -14.54 7.85
N PHE A 270 13.23 -13.46 7.83
CA PHE A 270 12.65 -12.96 6.60
C PHE A 270 12.42 -11.46 6.65
N SER A 271 12.51 -10.81 5.49
CA SER A 271 12.17 -9.40 5.34
C SER A 271 10.86 -9.25 4.58
N ILE A 272 10.02 -8.31 5.02
CA ILE A 272 8.73 -8.02 4.41
C ILE A 272 8.81 -6.62 3.80
N ARG A 273 8.33 -6.48 2.56
CA ARG A 273 8.27 -5.19 1.86
C ARG A 273 6.90 -4.96 1.23
N TYR A 274 6.58 -3.69 1.00
CA TYR A 274 5.45 -3.31 0.17
C TYR A 274 5.77 -3.51 -1.32
N SER A 275 4.81 -4.05 -2.07
CA SER A 275 4.95 -4.39 -3.50
C SER A 275 5.23 -3.19 -4.40
N SER A 276 4.72 -2.00 -4.06
CA SER A 276 4.91 -0.77 -4.85
C SER A 276 6.28 -0.10 -4.66
N CYS A 277 7.19 -0.70 -3.89
CA CYS A 277 8.44 -0.04 -3.52
C CYS A 277 9.41 0.08 -4.71
N SER A 278 10.02 1.26 -4.85
CA SER A 278 11.16 1.47 -5.75
C SER A 278 12.47 0.95 -5.13
N PRO A 279 13.36 0.31 -5.90
CA PRO A 279 14.68 -0.12 -5.43
C PRO A 279 15.57 1.03 -4.91
N SER A 280 15.26 2.29 -5.27
CA SER A 280 16.07 3.47 -4.96
C SER A 280 15.94 3.99 -3.52
N THR A 281 14.97 3.51 -2.72
CA THR A 281 14.74 3.95 -1.32
C THR A 281 14.43 2.78 -0.37
N PRO A 282 15.43 1.95 -0.01
CA PRO A 282 15.21 0.66 0.67
C PRO A 282 14.62 0.74 2.09
N GLY A 283 14.90 1.83 2.82
CA GLY A 283 14.60 1.94 4.25
C GLY A 283 13.14 2.32 4.60
N GLN A 284 12.39 2.93 3.68
CA GLN A 284 11.03 3.43 3.94
C GLN A 284 9.91 2.49 3.48
N CYS A 285 10.25 1.37 2.86
CA CYS A 285 9.29 0.42 2.28
C CYS A 285 9.25 -0.95 2.97
N SER A 286 10.11 -1.16 3.97
CA SER A 286 10.15 -2.44 4.69
C SER A 286 9.22 -2.35 5.89
N LEU A 287 8.52 -3.44 6.16
CA LEU A 287 7.69 -3.53 7.36
C LEU A 287 8.61 -3.73 8.56
N THR A 288 8.52 -2.85 9.56
CA THR A 288 9.43 -2.83 10.71
C THR A 288 8.74 -3.07 12.05
N THR A 289 7.44 -3.35 12.01
CA THR A 289 6.59 -3.54 13.19
C THR A 289 5.75 -4.81 13.03
N GLY A 290 5.20 -5.29 14.15
CA GLY A 290 4.38 -6.50 14.17
C GLY A 290 5.14 -7.78 14.53
N GLN A 291 4.39 -8.86 14.61
CA GLN A 291 4.90 -10.22 14.80
C GLN A 291 4.22 -11.12 13.78
N TYR A 292 5.02 -11.97 13.13
CA TYR A 292 4.54 -12.82 12.04
C TYR A 292 4.98 -14.26 12.25
N SER A 293 4.10 -15.19 11.92
CA SER A 293 4.40 -16.62 12.05
C SER A 293 4.93 -17.19 10.75
N VAL A 294 5.96 -18.03 10.87
CA VAL A 294 6.47 -18.86 9.78
C VAL A 294 6.27 -20.33 10.13
N GLY A 295 5.67 -21.08 9.22
CA GLY A 295 5.40 -22.49 9.40
C GLY A 295 6.61 -23.34 9.03
N LEU A 296 6.86 -24.41 9.79
CA LEU A 296 7.87 -25.41 9.49
C LEU A 296 7.16 -26.73 9.19
N ARG A 297 7.33 -27.27 7.99
CA ARG A 297 6.72 -28.52 7.53
C ARG A 297 7.78 -29.61 7.34
N ASN A 298 7.46 -30.82 7.77
CA ASN A 298 8.35 -31.97 7.59
C ASN A 298 8.35 -32.50 6.14
N SER A 299 9.10 -33.56 5.90
CA SER A 299 9.21 -34.23 4.59
C SER A 299 7.92 -34.80 4.04
N SER A 300 6.91 -35.05 4.88
CA SER A 300 5.57 -35.47 4.46
C SER A 300 4.63 -34.28 4.22
N GLY A 301 5.09 -33.04 4.40
CA GLY A 301 4.31 -31.81 4.26
C GLY A 301 3.48 -31.44 5.49
N ASN A 302 3.55 -32.20 6.58
CA ASN A 302 2.82 -31.93 7.81
C ASN A 302 3.46 -30.74 8.56
N LEU A 303 2.62 -29.85 9.10
CA LEU A 303 3.09 -28.73 9.92
C LEU A 303 3.61 -29.25 11.27
N VAL A 304 4.88 -28.99 11.54
CA VAL A 304 5.59 -29.40 12.76
C VAL A 304 5.58 -28.29 13.79
N ALA A 305 5.81 -27.05 13.36
CA ALA A 305 5.87 -25.89 14.25
C ALA A 305 5.44 -24.61 13.54
N ASN A 306 4.89 -23.68 14.30
CA ASN A 306 4.69 -22.29 13.90
C ASN A 306 5.62 -21.42 14.73
N LEU A 307 6.62 -20.83 14.09
CA LEU A 307 7.63 -20.01 14.74
C LEU A 307 7.21 -18.55 14.64
N THR A 308 7.12 -17.87 15.78
CA THR A 308 6.83 -16.43 15.82
C THR A 308 8.11 -15.64 15.65
N ALA A 309 8.13 -14.77 14.65
CA ALA A 309 9.23 -13.85 14.37
C ALA A 309 8.85 -12.42 14.78
N ALA A 310 9.80 -11.73 15.38
CA ALA A 310 9.69 -10.31 15.73
C ALA A 310 10.73 -9.51 14.94
N TYR A 311 10.42 -8.24 14.67
CA TYR A 311 11.35 -7.38 13.95
C TYR A 311 12.63 -7.12 14.76
N ASP A 312 13.77 -7.31 14.11
CA ASP A 312 15.11 -7.03 14.61
C ASP A 312 15.82 -6.09 13.61
N GLY A 313 16.05 -4.84 14.07
CA GLY A 313 16.74 -3.81 13.29
C GLY A 313 18.27 -3.87 13.39
N GLY A 314 18.84 -4.71 14.26
CA GLY A 314 20.29 -4.88 14.44
C GLY A 314 20.95 -5.78 13.39
N LEU A 315 20.15 -6.53 12.63
CA LEU A 315 20.63 -7.38 11.53
C LEU A 315 20.87 -6.53 10.26
N ASN A 316 21.95 -6.81 9.52
CA ASN A 316 22.31 -6.12 8.28
C ASN A 316 21.15 -6.11 7.26
N GLY A 317 20.32 -5.06 7.28
CA GLY A 317 19.16 -4.90 6.40
C GLY A 317 17.80 -4.89 7.10
N GLY A 318 17.71 -5.22 8.40
CA GLY A 318 16.48 -5.26 9.19
C GLY A 318 15.50 -6.35 8.74
N GLY A 319 14.91 -7.08 9.68
CA GLY A 319 13.93 -8.11 9.32
C GLY A 319 13.35 -8.85 10.52
N PHE A 320 12.46 -9.81 10.24
CA PHE A 320 11.79 -10.59 11.25
C PHE A 320 12.59 -11.85 11.55
N TYR A 321 12.96 -12.02 12.81
CA TYR A 321 13.77 -13.14 13.29
C TYR A 321 13.02 -13.93 14.37
N THR A 322 13.07 -15.26 14.29
CA THR A 322 12.44 -16.15 15.30
C THR A 322 13.38 -16.36 16.49
N SER A 323 13.27 -15.58 17.56
CA SER A 323 14.24 -15.62 18.67
C SER A 323 14.33 -16.97 19.42
N THR A 324 13.27 -17.77 19.41
CA THR A 324 13.24 -19.08 20.10
C THR A 324 13.81 -20.22 19.24
N GLY A 325 13.57 -20.18 17.93
CA GLY A 325 13.89 -21.23 16.98
C GLY A 325 13.15 -22.55 17.23
N TYR A 326 13.33 -23.51 16.33
CA TYR A 326 12.85 -24.89 16.48
C TYR A 326 13.99 -25.83 16.85
N PRO A 327 13.95 -26.53 18.00
CA PRO A 327 14.97 -27.52 18.35
C PRO A 327 14.74 -28.82 17.59
N VAL A 328 15.66 -29.17 16.69
CA VAL A 328 15.61 -30.43 15.93
C VAL A 328 15.94 -31.57 16.88
N SER A 329 14.99 -32.49 17.05
CA SER A 329 15.11 -33.65 17.91
C SER A 329 15.57 -34.89 17.14
N THR A 330 15.96 -35.94 17.87
CA THR A 330 16.26 -37.25 17.28
C THR A 330 15.02 -37.99 16.79
N PHE A 331 13.82 -37.56 17.18
CA PHE A 331 12.55 -38.13 16.76
C PHE A 331 12.00 -37.48 15.49
N ASP A 332 12.60 -36.37 15.07
CA ASP A 332 12.18 -35.67 13.86
C ASP A 332 12.58 -36.46 12.61
N PRO A 333 11.65 -36.64 11.65
CA PRO A 333 11.95 -37.39 10.44
C PRO A 333 13.02 -36.69 9.62
N GLY A 334 14.04 -37.44 9.22
CA GLY A 334 15.04 -36.96 8.27
C GLY A 334 14.44 -36.64 6.90
N GLY A 335 15.17 -35.86 6.11
CA GLY A 335 14.82 -35.50 4.74
C GLY A 335 14.52 -34.02 4.55
N THR A 336 13.90 -33.70 3.41
CA THR A 336 13.64 -32.30 3.00
C THR A 336 12.43 -31.74 3.72
N TRP A 337 12.66 -30.77 4.58
CA TRP A 337 11.65 -29.97 5.25
C TRP A 337 11.44 -28.66 4.49
N THR A 338 10.33 -27.98 4.78
CA THR A 338 9.99 -26.71 4.15
C THR A 338 9.64 -25.67 5.20
N LEU A 339 10.36 -24.56 5.18
CA LEU A 339 9.97 -23.34 5.88
C LEU A 339 9.02 -22.56 4.97
N ILE A 340 7.87 -22.12 5.48
CA ILE A 340 6.82 -21.50 4.66
C ILE A 340 6.19 -20.29 5.37
N VAL A 341 6.17 -19.16 4.67
CA VAL A 341 5.28 -18.03 4.97
C VAL A 341 4.04 -18.21 4.11
N SER A 342 2.89 -18.43 4.76
CA SER A 342 1.66 -18.79 4.06
C SER A 342 1.07 -17.60 3.30
N ALA A 343 0.28 -17.86 2.26
CA ALA A 343 -0.42 -16.80 1.55
C ALA A 343 -1.36 -16.05 2.50
N ASN A 344 -1.41 -14.72 2.37
CA ASN A 344 -2.23 -13.80 3.18
C ASN A 344 -2.02 -13.90 4.70
N SER A 345 -0.89 -14.44 5.17
CA SER A 345 -0.60 -14.56 6.60
C SER A 345 0.01 -13.31 7.24
N ILE A 346 0.40 -12.33 6.43
CA ILE A 346 0.98 -11.05 6.86
C ILE A 346 -0.08 -9.96 6.71
N ASN A 347 -0.23 -9.16 7.76
CA ASN A 347 -1.06 -7.97 7.80
C ASN A 347 -0.35 -6.88 8.61
N ASP A 348 -0.34 -5.65 8.11
CA ASP A 348 0.29 -4.49 8.78
C ASP A 348 -0.65 -3.76 9.75
N GLY A 349 -1.90 -4.22 9.90
CA GLY A 349 -2.93 -3.62 10.74
C GLY A 349 -3.75 -2.52 10.03
N PHE A 350 -3.37 -2.11 8.82
CA PHE A 350 -4.10 -1.11 8.02
C PHE A 350 -4.86 -1.72 6.84
N GLY A 351 -4.81 -3.04 6.69
CA GLY A 351 -5.47 -3.79 5.61
C GLY A 351 -4.55 -4.09 4.42
N ASN A 352 -3.28 -3.71 4.50
CA ASN A 352 -2.27 -4.18 3.55
C ASN A 352 -1.92 -5.62 3.95
N THR A 353 -2.05 -6.55 3.00
CA THR A 353 -1.97 -7.99 3.28
C THR A 353 -1.13 -8.70 2.25
N GLY A 354 -0.54 -9.83 2.66
CA GLY A 354 0.19 -10.71 1.75
C GLY A 354 0.95 -11.81 2.51
N PRO A 355 1.89 -12.51 1.87
CA PRO A 355 2.10 -12.52 0.42
C PRO A 355 0.89 -13.12 -0.32
N GLY A 356 0.64 -12.71 -1.56
CA GLY A 356 -0.50 -13.24 -2.35
C GLY A 356 -0.37 -14.74 -2.67
N LEU A 357 0.87 -15.22 -2.76
CA LEU A 357 1.23 -16.65 -2.84
C LEU A 357 2.15 -16.99 -1.68
N ALA A 358 2.14 -18.24 -1.23
CA ALA A 358 3.03 -18.67 -0.17
C ALA A 358 4.50 -18.61 -0.64
N THR A 359 5.38 -18.13 0.23
CA THR A 359 6.83 -18.12 -0.01
C THR A 359 7.46 -19.22 0.83
N SER A 360 8.21 -20.11 0.20
CA SER A 360 8.81 -21.26 0.87
C SER A 360 10.30 -21.41 0.60
N LEU A 361 11.03 -21.91 1.61
CA LEU A 361 12.45 -22.24 1.54
C LEU A 361 12.63 -23.72 1.96
N PRO A 362 13.18 -24.59 1.09
CA PRO A 362 13.52 -25.95 1.49
C PRO A 362 14.76 -26.00 2.38
N LEU A 363 14.76 -26.90 3.36
CA LEU A 363 15.90 -27.19 4.24
C LEU A 363 16.02 -28.71 4.47
N GLN A 364 17.21 -29.22 4.76
CA GLN A 364 17.46 -30.64 4.99
C GLN A 364 17.66 -30.93 6.47
N ILE A 365 16.94 -31.93 6.97
CA ILE A 365 17.23 -32.57 8.25
C ILE A 365 18.05 -33.83 7.99
N VAL A 366 19.35 -33.75 8.30
CA VAL A 366 20.29 -34.86 8.17
C VAL A 366 20.27 -35.64 9.48
N THR A 367 19.55 -36.75 9.48
CA THR A 367 19.65 -37.73 10.56
C THR A 367 20.82 -38.64 10.25
N SER A 368 21.93 -38.48 10.98
CA SER A 368 23.04 -39.44 10.84
C SER A 368 22.59 -40.81 11.36
N PRO A 369 22.88 -41.92 10.66
CA PRO A 369 22.61 -43.26 11.17
C PRO A 369 23.47 -43.61 12.41
N LEU A 370 24.43 -42.75 12.78
CA LEU A 370 25.32 -42.94 13.94
C LEU A 370 24.61 -42.82 15.29
N GLY A 371 23.40 -42.26 15.36
CA GLY A 371 22.58 -42.28 16.58
C GLY A 371 22.18 -43.69 17.02
N TYR A 372 22.21 -44.67 16.10
CA TYR A 372 22.01 -46.08 16.40
C TYR A 372 23.30 -46.81 16.77
N TRP A 373 24.47 -46.17 16.65
CA TRP A 373 25.76 -46.81 16.93
C TRP A 373 25.87 -47.36 18.36
N PRO A 374 25.34 -46.71 19.41
CA PRO A 374 25.29 -47.33 20.73
C PRO A 374 24.54 -48.67 20.71
N PHE A 375 23.39 -48.74 20.03
CA PHE A 375 22.57 -49.97 19.94
C PHE A 375 23.19 -51.02 19.03
N VAL A 376 23.83 -50.62 17.92
CA VAL A 376 24.56 -51.52 17.02
C VAL A 376 25.80 -52.06 17.72
N VAL A 377 26.54 -51.23 18.46
CA VAL A 377 27.68 -51.64 19.28
C VAL A 377 27.22 -52.54 20.43
N THR A 378 26.12 -52.24 21.13
CA THR A 378 25.56 -53.13 22.15
C THR A 378 25.10 -54.46 21.56
N GLY A 379 24.49 -54.46 20.37
CA GLY A 379 24.12 -55.68 19.66
C GLY A 379 25.33 -56.50 19.24
N ILE A 380 26.37 -55.87 18.69
CA ILE A 380 27.64 -56.52 18.31
C ILE A 380 28.37 -57.04 19.55
N VAL A 381 28.41 -56.29 20.66
CA VAL A 381 29.01 -56.72 21.93
C VAL A 381 28.21 -57.84 22.59
N ALA A 382 26.88 -57.85 22.48
CA ALA A 382 26.05 -58.95 22.97
C ALA A 382 26.25 -60.22 22.11
N VAL A 383 26.36 -60.09 20.78
CA VAL A 383 26.64 -61.21 19.88
C VAL A 383 28.06 -61.72 20.07
N LEU A 384 29.07 -60.84 20.15
CA LEU A 384 30.46 -61.23 20.42
C LEU A 384 30.65 -61.75 21.83
N GLY A 385 29.96 -61.19 22.83
CA GLY A 385 29.90 -61.70 24.19
C GLY A 385 29.26 -63.09 24.23
N GLY A 386 28.17 -63.29 23.50
CA GLY A 386 27.55 -64.60 23.28
C GLY A 386 28.49 -65.59 22.60
N ILE A 387 29.26 -65.18 21.60
CA ILE A 387 30.24 -66.02 20.90
C ILE A 387 31.47 -66.31 21.77
N ILE A 388 31.95 -65.37 22.59
CA ILE A 388 33.09 -65.57 23.50
C ILE A 388 32.68 -66.44 24.69
N THR A 389 31.45 -66.32 25.18
CA THR A 389 30.92 -67.22 26.22
C THR A 389 30.66 -68.62 25.65
N ALA A 390 30.18 -68.72 24.39
CA ALA A 390 30.06 -70.01 23.70
C ALA A 390 31.42 -70.65 23.38
N LYS A 391 32.45 -69.87 23.05
CA LYS A 391 33.82 -70.37 22.81
C LYS A 391 34.62 -70.70 24.07
N ARG A 392 34.17 -70.27 25.26
CA ARG A 392 34.81 -70.61 26.54
C ARG A 392 34.35 -71.94 27.13
N PHE A 393 33.35 -72.59 26.54
CA PHE A 393 32.82 -73.89 26.94
C PHE A 393 33.17 -75.03 25.96
N ASP A 394 34.18 -74.83 25.10
CA ASP A 394 34.55 -75.82 24.08
C ASP A 394 36.04 -76.16 24.13
N THR A 395 36.53 -76.44 25.34
CA THR A 395 37.79 -77.14 25.58
C THR A 395 37.70 -77.94 26.87
N SER A 396 37.34 -79.22 26.74
CA SER A 396 37.88 -80.38 27.48
C SER A 396 36.77 -81.43 27.62
N LEU A 397 36.86 -82.52 26.87
CA LEU A 397 36.14 -83.75 27.16
C LEU A 397 37.12 -84.89 26.97
N GLU A 398 38.01 -85.04 27.95
CA GLU A 398 38.71 -86.30 28.19
C GLU A 398 37.81 -87.14 29.10
N GLY A 399 36.97 -87.94 28.46
CA GLY A 399 36.14 -88.95 29.10
C GLY A 399 35.50 -89.72 27.96
N PHE A 400 35.64 -91.05 27.95
CA PHE A 400 34.93 -91.93 27.01
C PHE A 400 35.51 -92.24 25.61
N GLN A 401 36.85 -92.30 25.45
CA GLN A 401 37.50 -92.60 24.17
C GLN A 401 37.05 -93.92 23.48
N HIS A 402 36.64 -94.97 24.21
CA HIS A 402 36.43 -96.28 23.61
C HIS A 402 35.07 -96.44 22.91
N LEU A 403 33.97 -95.92 23.49
CA LEU A 403 32.68 -95.93 22.79
C LEU A 403 32.66 -94.87 21.69
N GLU A 404 33.27 -93.70 21.91
CA GLU A 404 33.39 -92.65 20.90
C GLU A 404 34.14 -93.12 19.66
N GLN A 405 35.19 -93.92 19.83
CA GLN A 405 35.88 -94.59 18.72
C GLN A 405 34.98 -95.57 17.96
N MET A 406 34.06 -96.25 18.66
CA MET A 406 33.12 -97.18 18.02
C MET A 406 31.98 -96.47 17.27
N ILE A 407 31.54 -95.30 17.74
CA ILE A 407 30.46 -94.51 17.12
C ILE A 407 30.98 -93.44 16.14
N GLY A 408 32.30 -93.29 16.01
CA GLY A 408 32.94 -92.41 15.02
C GLY A 408 33.10 -90.96 15.46
N GLY A 409 33.09 -90.69 16.77
CA GLY A 409 33.26 -89.35 17.34
C GLY A 409 32.48 -89.14 18.65
N PRO A 410 32.54 -87.93 19.22
CA PRO A 410 31.79 -87.60 20.43
C PRO A 410 30.28 -87.59 20.17
N LEU A 411 29.51 -87.81 21.23
CA LEU A 411 28.06 -87.80 21.20
C LEU A 411 27.49 -86.42 20.82
N PRO A 412 26.64 -86.31 19.78
CA PRO A 412 26.07 -85.02 19.37
C PRO A 412 25.15 -84.42 20.45
N ARG A 413 25.30 -83.12 20.74
CA ARG A 413 24.42 -82.43 21.70
C ARG A 413 22.96 -82.47 21.22
N GLY A 414 22.06 -82.89 22.11
CA GLY A 414 20.62 -83.02 21.81
C GLY A 414 20.21 -84.34 21.14
N ALA A 415 21.12 -85.32 21.01
CA ALA A 415 20.79 -86.65 20.55
C ALA A 415 20.02 -87.47 21.62
N SER A 416 19.15 -88.37 21.18
CA SER A 416 18.53 -89.39 22.02
C SER A 416 19.18 -90.74 21.74
N MET A 417 19.64 -91.42 22.79
CA MET A 417 20.24 -92.76 22.70
C MET A 417 19.30 -93.78 23.32
N LEU A 418 19.13 -94.92 22.65
CA LEU A 418 18.41 -96.08 23.17
C LEU A 418 19.38 -97.24 23.39
N LEU A 419 19.51 -97.70 24.63
CA LEU A 419 20.33 -98.85 24.99
C LEU A 419 19.48 -100.12 25.04
N LEU A 420 19.68 -101.04 24.09
CA LEU A 420 18.99 -102.32 24.00
C LEU A 420 19.94 -103.47 24.35
N GLY A 421 19.44 -104.47 25.07
CA GLY A 421 20.18 -105.68 25.43
C GLY A 421 19.46 -106.50 26.49
N ASP A 422 19.87 -107.75 26.67
CA ASP A 422 19.27 -108.67 27.64
C ASP A 422 19.53 -108.24 29.10
N ALA A 423 18.74 -108.75 30.05
CA ALA A 423 18.96 -108.49 31.47
C ALA A 423 20.40 -108.90 31.87
N GLY A 424 21.11 -108.04 32.61
CA GLY A 424 22.51 -108.26 32.98
C GLY A 424 23.55 -107.81 31.93
N SER A 425 23.15 -107.34 30.74
CA SER A 425 24.08 -106.88 29.68
C SER A 425 24.81 -105.56 29.98
N GLY A 426 24.70 -105.01 31.19
CA GLY A 426 25.38 -103.77 31.59
C GLY A 426 24.71 -102.45 31.19
N LYS A 427 23.47 -102.44 30.67
CA LYS A 427 22.75 -101.19 30.28
C LYS A 427 22.76 -100.12 31.37
N THR A 428 22.37 -100.50 32.59
CA THR A 428 22.29 -99.58 33.74
C THR A 428 23.66 -99.04 34.12
N ILE A 429 24.70 -99.88 34.10
CA ILE A 429 26.08 -99.48 34.40
C ILE A 429 26.56 -98.47 33.35
N LEU A 430 26.29 -98.74 32.07
CA LEU A 430 26.63 -97.82 30.98
C LEU A 430 25.90 -96.47 31.12
N SER A 431 24.63 -96.47 31.53
CA SER A 431 23.89 -95.23 31.81
C SER A 431 24.48 -94.44 32.99
N TYR A 432 24.91 -95.10 34.05
CA TYR A 432 25.55 -94.44 35.20
C TYR A 432 26.90 -93.85 34.83
N GLN A 433 27.69 -94.55 34.02
CA GLN A 433 28.96 -94.04 33.53
C GLN A 433 28.77 -92.79 32.66
N LEU A 434 27.82 -92.83 31.73
CA LEU A 434 27.44 -91.67 30.91
C LEU A 434 27.00 -90.48 31.78
N LEU A 435 26.22 -90.75 32.82
CA LEU A 435 25.75 -89.72 33.74
C LEU A 435 26.89 -89.14 34.59
N HIS A 436 27.80 -89.98 35.08
CA HIS A 436 28.97 -89.56 35.82
C HIS A 436 29.89 -88.68 34.98
N ASP A 437 30.22 -89.08 33.75
CA ASP A 437 31.10 -88.32 32.87
C ASP A 437 30.49 -86.94 32.53
N GLU A 438 29.16 -86.86 32.34
CA GLU A 438 28.46 -85.61 32.15
C GLU A 438 28.46 -84.73 33.42
N LEU A 439 28.32 -85.32 34.61
CA LEU A 439 28.44 -84.63 35.90
C LEU A 439 29.86 -84.10 36.16
N GLU A 440 30.91 -84.90 35.92
CA GLU A 440 32.31 -84.46 36.04
C GLU A 440 32.63 -83.30 35.08
N SER A 441 31.97 -83.30 33.92
CA SER A 441 32.04 -82.19 32.95
C SER A 441 31.27 -80.93 33.40
N GLY A 442 30.67 -80.92 34.59
CA GLY A 442 29.92 -79.81 35.16
C GLY A 442 28.52 -79.62 34.58
N ARG A 443 27.93 -80.64 33.95
CA ARG A 443 26.59 -80.57 33.35
C ARG A 443 25.52 -81.06 34.30
N LEU A 444 24.37 -80.40 34.29
CA LEU A 444 23.21 -80.79 35.10
C LEU A 444 22.57 -82.05 34.51
N CYS A 445 22.60 -83.14 35.27
CA CYS A 445 22.03 -84.42 34.87
C CYS A 445 20.82 -84.78 35.72
N ALA A 446 19.84 -85.45 35.13
CA ALA A 446 18.70 -86.02 35.85
C ALA A 446 18.55 -87.49 35.46
N LEU A 447 18.48 -88.36 36.47
CA LEU A 447 18.18 -89.78 36.29
C LEU A 447 16.73 -90.06 36.68
N LEU A 448 15.98 -90.64 35.75
CA LEU A 448 14.67 -91.21 36.05
C LEU A 448 14.79 -92.73 36.02
N SER A 449 14.60 -93.37 37.18
CA SER A 449 14.62 -94.83 37.32
C SER A 449 13.27 -95.33 37.82
N TYR A 450 12.81 -96.46 37.29
CA TYR A 450 11.62 -97.17 37.76
C TYR A 450 11.96 -98.41 38.63
N ASP A 451 13.22 -98.85 38.61
CA ASP A 451 13.65 -100.15 39.18
C ASP A 451 14.64 -100.01 40.35
N ALA A 452 15.04 -98.79 40.73
CA ALA A 452 15.98 -98.54 41.83
C ALA A 452 15.66 -97.23 42.56
N PHE A 453 15.77 -97.24 43.89
CA PHE A 453 15.64 -96.04 44.72
C PHE A 453 16.93 -95.19 44.69
N PRO A 454 16.87 -93.88 44.99
CA PRO A 454 18.05 -93.00 44.92
C PRO A 454 19.26 -93.50 45.74
N GLU A 455 19.01 -94.07 46.91
CA GLU A 455 20.03 -94.62 47.80
C GLU A 455 20.77 -95.82 47.16
N ASP A 456 20.05 -96.68 46.43
CA ASP A 456 20.63 -97.82 45.70
C ASP A 456 21.47 -97.36 44.51
N VAL A 457 21.05 -96.28 43.84
CA VAL A 457 21.81 -95.67 42.74
C VAL A 457 23.13 -95.12 43.28
N GLN A 458 23.07 -94.34 44.36
CA GLN A 458 24.27 -93.78 45.01
C GLN A 458 25.22 -94.87 45.46
N ALA A 459 24.74 -95.88 46.19
CA ALA A 459 25.57 -96.99 46.64
C ALA A 459 26.29 -97.70 45.48
N ARG A 460 25.57 -97.99 44.38
CA ARG A 460 26.16 -98.61 43.18
C ARG A 460 27.17 -97.71 42.49
N MET A 461 26.91 -96.41 42.37
CA MET A 461 27.86 -95.48 41.75
C MET A 461 29.12 -95.36 42.61
N THR A 462 28.98 -95.30 43.94
CA THR A 462 30.12 -95.31 44.88
C THR A 462 30.94 -96.60 44.79
N GLU A 463 30.33 -97.77 44.56
CA GLU A 463 31.06 -99.04 44.33
C GLU A 463 32.00 -98.98 43.12
N PHE A 464 31.64 -98.20 42.09
CA PHE A 464 32.49 -97.95 40.91
C PHE A 464 33.49 -96.80 41.11
N GLY A 465 33.53 -96.19 42.30
CA GLY A 465 34.38 -95.05 42.61
C GLY A 465 33.83 -93.72 42.09
N TRP A 466 32.56 -93.67 41.70
CA TRP A 466 31.87 -92.47 41.21
C TRP A 466 31.11 -91.82 42.38
N ASP A 467 31.58 -90.65 42.82
CA ASP A 467 30.95 -89.87 43.89
C ASP A 467 29.95 -88.89 43.27
N ILE A 468 28.66 -89.03 43.59
CA ILE A 468 27.54 -88.28 42.98
C ILE A 468 26.68 -87.52 43.99
#